data_AF-I3EDE1-F1
#
_entry.id   AF-I3EDE1-F1
#
_cell.length_a   1.000
_cell.length_b   1.000
_cell.length_c   1.000
_cell.angle_alpha   90.00
_cell.angle_beta   90.00
_cell.angle_gamma   90.00
#
_symmetry.space_group_name_H-M   'P 1'
#
loop_
_entity.id
_entity.type
_entity.pdbx_description
1 polymer ?
#
loop_
_entity_poly.entity_id
_entity_poly.type
_entity_poly.pdbx_seq_one_letter_code
_entity_poly.pdbx_strand_id
1 'polypeptide(L)'
;MGFIVSRLYKGQSFFILILKAGLAQDTTVVDEFFFPFLSGFKTVYMYKNECISYKKLRAKGRTASIIEMHDTDHLHLFWDCIAGMHYVVYFIHSLSNENALAVIGQIKSVRDVNQGASLLLVIMQNKIEQDEYELFKKSLQKSLEGATYKIIDNTLSTLDRPSNVIDDLFHGVMWETNPVD
;
A
#
# COMPACT_ATOMS: atom_id res chain seq x y z
N MET A 1 10.77 -19.30 3.41
CA MET A 1 9.54 -18.47 3.44
C MET A 1 8.61 -18.67 2.22
N GLY A 2 9.04 -19.26 1.10
CA GLY A 2 8.18 -19.49 -0.09
C GLY A 2 6.95 -20.41 0.09
N PHE A 3 6.82 -21.10 1.23
CA PHE A 3 5.72 -22.03 1.48
C PHE A 3 4.43 -21.36 1.99
N ILE A 4 4.54 -20.24 2.72
CA ILE A 4 3.36 -19.48 3.21
C ILE A 4 2.75 -18.71 2.05
N VAL A 5 3.57 -18.10 1.20
CA VAL A 5 3.16 -17.30 0.03
C VAL A 5 2.43 -18.18 -1.01
N SER A 6 2.96 -19.35 -1.38
CA SER A 6 2.33 -20.18 -2.42
C SER A 6 0.93 -20.75 -2.07
N ARG A 7 0.60 -20.91 -0.79
CA ARG A 7 -0.74 -21.37 -0.36
C ARG A 7 -1.74 -20.22 -0.20
N LEU A 8 -1.29 -19.02 0.18
CA LEU A 8 -2.16 -17.86 0.35
C LEU A 8 -2.66 -17.29 -0.98
N TYR A 9 -1.88 -17.47 -2.06
CA TYR A 9 -2.15 -16.89 -3.38
C TYR A 9 -3.06 -17.77 -4.27
N LYS A 10 -3.67 -18.84 -3.74
CA LYS A 10 -4.61 -19.66 -4.52
C LYS A 10 -5.91 -18.91 -4.83
N GLY A 11 -6.21 -18.78 -6.12
CA GLY A 11 -7.41 -18.16 -6.70
C GLY A 11 -7.15 -16.77 -7.30
N GLN A 12 -8.03 -16.29 -8.20
CA GLN A 12 -7.99 -14.90 -8.66
C GLN A 12 -8.34 -13.99 -7.47
N SER A 13 -7.30 -13.46 -6.82
CA SER A 13 -7.43 -12.48 -5.74
C SER A 13 -6.75 -11.20 -6.18
N PHE A 14 -7.39 -10.08 -5.86
CA PHE A 14 -6.74 -8.78 -5.91
C PHE A 14 -5.78 -8.65 -4.73
N PHE A 15 -4.52 -8.31 -4.96
CA PHE A 15 -3.47 -8.29 -3.92
C PHE A 15 -3.01 -6.87 -3.62
N ILE A 16 -3.09 -6.50 -2.34
CA ILE A 16 -2.65 -5.22 -1.80
C ILE A 16 -1.56 -5.49 -0.78
N LEU A 17 -0.42 -4.81 -0.91
CA LEU A 17 0.61 -4.73 0.10
C LEU A 17 0.55 -3.38 0.79
N ILE A 18 0.66 -3.38 2.11
CA ILE A 18 0.72 -2.18 2.94
C ILE A 18 2.06 -2.17 3.66
N LEU A 19 2.83 -1.11 3.45
CA LEU A 19 4.13 -0.89 4.08
C LEU A 19 3.96 0.21 5.15
N LYS A 20 4.19 -0.13 6.41
CA LYS A 20 3.98 0.76 7.58
C LYS A 20 5.31 1.38 8.06
N ALA A 21 5.94 2.22 7.25
CA ALA A 21 7.25 2.78 7.59
C ALA A 21 7.18 3.73 8.80
N GLY A 22 7.90 3.39 9.87
CA GLY A 22 7.95 4.20 11.10
C GLY A 22 6.62 4.25 11.87
N LEU A 23 5.70 3.33 11.61
CA LEU A 23 4.44 3.20 12.33
C LEU A 23 4.49 2.05 13.33
N ALA A 24 3.90 2.24 14.51
CA ALA A 24 3.73 1.19 15.49
C ALA A 24 2.89 0.03 14.91
N GLN A 25 3.26 -1.20 15.26
CA GLN A 25 2.59 -2.42 14.77
C GLN A 25 1.07 -2.39 15.00
N ASP A 26 0.64 -1.89 16.16
CA ASP A 26 -0.76 -1.87 16.60
C ASP A 26 -1.49 -0.54 16.29
N THR A 27 -0.98 0.24 15.35
CA THR A 27 -1.69 1.44 14.88
C THR A 27 -3.02 1.08 14.20
N THR A 28 -4.10 1.76 14.57
CA THR A 28 -5.43 1.63 13.93
C THR A 28 -5.54 2.42 12.64
N VAL A 29 -4.57 3.29 12.34
CA VAL A 29 -4.62 4.21 11.20
C VAL A 29 -4.81 3.48 9.87
N VAL A 30 -4.18 2.32 9.70
CA VAL A 30 -4.33 1.52 8.48
C VAL A 30 -5.75 0.95 8.39
N ASP A 31 -6.27 0.40 9.47
CA ASP A 31 -7.63 -0.14 9.50
C ASP A 31 -8.67 0.97 9.27
N GLU A 32 -8.47 2.16 9.85
CA GLU A 32 -9.32 3.34 9.66
C GLU A 32 -9.26 3.86 8.23
N PHE A 33 -8.06 3.94 7.65
CA PHE A 33 -7.87 4.33 6.26
C PHE A 33 -8.64 3.39 5.35
N PHE A 34 -8.44 2.07 5.48
CA PHE A 34 -9.11 1.08 4.63
C PHE A 34 -10.55 0.78 5.02
N PHE A 35 -11.08 1.29 6.13
CA PHE A 35 -12.41 0.95 6.64
C PHE A 35 -13.53 1.05 5.58
N PRO A 36 -13.63 2.13 4.77
CA PRO A 36 -14.66 2.24 3.73
C PRO A 36 -14.60 1.07 2.74
N PHE A 37 -13.41 0.76 2.23
CA PHE A 37 -13.17 -0.38 1.35
C PHE A 37 -13.50 -1.71 2.04
N LEU A 38 -13.02 -1.92 3.26
CA LEU A 38 -13.17 -3.17 4.01
C LEU A 38 -14.62 -3.45 4.43
N SER A 39 -15.42 -2.42 4.66
CA SER A 39 -16.80 -2.54 5.14
C SER A 39 -17.70 -3.36 4.21
N GLY A 40 -17.37 -3.39 2.90
CA GLY A 40 -18.07 -4.19 1.90
C GLY A 40 -17.66 -5.67 1.86
N PHE A 41 -16.65 -6.09 2.62
CA PHE A 41 -16.08 -7.44 2.58
C PHE A 41 -16.25 -8.20 3.88
N LYS A 42 -16.37 -9.53 3.74
CA LYS A 42 -16.24 -10.47 4.85
C LYS A 42 -14.82 -11.00 4.91
N THR A 43 -14.19 -10.93 6.08
CA THR A 43 -12.92 -11.62 6.33
C THR A 43 -13.15 -13.12 6.36
N VAL A 44 -12.44 -13.85 5.50
CA VAL A 44 -12.54 -15.32 5.40
C VAL A 44 -11.31 -16.03 5.97
N TYR A 45 -10.18 -15.33 6.05
CA TYR A 45 -8.96 -15.83 6.68
C TYR A 45 -8.12 -14.68 7.18
N MET A 46 -7.46 -14.89 8.32
CA MET A 46 -6.53 -13.93 8.90
C MET A 46 -5.31 -14.66 9.46
N TYR A 47 -4.13 -14.08 9.28
CA TYR A 47 -2.87 -14.52 9.87
C TYR A 47 -2.10 -13.29 10.36
N LYS A 48 -1.45 -13.36 11.52
CA LYS A 48 -0.58 -12.29 12.03
C LYS A 48 0.61 -12.93 12.72
N ASN A 49 1.79 -12.37 12.49
CA ASN A 49 3.00 -12.61 13.26
C ASN A 49 3.70 -11.27 13.54
N GLU A 50 4.92 -11.33 14.05
CA GLU A 50 5.70 -10.13 14.41
C GLU A 50 6.04 -9.25 13.20
N CYS A 51 6.29 -9.85 12.03
CA CYS A 51 6.72 -9.13 10.84
C CYS A 51 5.54 -8.70 9.93
N ILE A 52 4.49 -9.52 9.85
CA ILE A 52 3.39 -9.34 8.89
C ILE A 52 2.02 -9.64 9.48
N SER A 53 1.00 -8.99 8.93
CA SER A 53 -0.38 -9.44 9.00
C SER A 53 -0.93 -9.71 7.60
N TYR A 54 -1.84 -10.66 7.49
CA TYR A 54 -2.50 -11.05 6.25
C TYR A 54 -3.99 -11.20 6.49
N LYS A 55 -4.80 -10.58 5.62
CA LYS A 55 -6.26 -10.66 5.62
C LYS A 55 -6.73 -11.10 4.23
N LYS A 56 -7.49 -12.19 4.16
CA LYS A 56 -8.25 -12.57 2.95
C LYS A 56 -9.69 -12.16 3.12
N LEU A 57 -10.20 -11.42 2.15
CA LEU A 57 -11.48 -10.75 2.15
C LEU A 57 -12.33 -11.25 0.98
N ARG A 58 -13.63 -11.40 1.17
CA ARG A 58 -14.56 -11.85 0.13
C ARG A 58 -15.84 -11.02 0.11
N ALA A 59 -16.28 -10.58 -1.08
CA ALA A 59 -17.53 -9.87 -1.29
C ALA A 59 -18.09 -10.19 -2.68
N LYS A 60 -19.36 -10.61 -2.79
CA LYS A 60 -20.09 -10.80 -4.07
C LYS A 60 -19.25 -11.49 -5.19
N GLY A 61 -18.60 -12.61 -4.87
CA GLY A 61 -17.76 -13.36 -5.83
C GLY A 61 -16.33 -12.85 -5.99
N ARG A 62 -16.00 -11.67 -5.46
CA ARG A 62 -14.66 -11.07 -5.48
C ARG A 62 -13.84 -11.47 -4.27
N THR A 63 -12.53 -11.60 -4.45
CA THR A 63 -11.58 -11.89 -3.38
C THR A 63 -10.48 -10.84 -3.37
N ALA A 64 -10.19 -10.28 -2.20
CA ALA A 64 -9.05 -9.41 -1.98
C ALA A 64 -8.12 -10.03 -0.92
N SER A 65 -6.83 -9.79 -1.05
CA SER A 65 -5.79 -10.26 -0.16
C SER A 65 -4.95 -9.05 0.23
N ILE A 66 -4.89 -8.77 1.52
CA ILE A 66 -4.12 -7.66 2.07
C ILE A 66 -2.98 -8.23 2.89
N ILE A 67 -1.76 -7.83 2.59
CA ILE A 67 -0.58 -8.08 3.41
C ILE A 67 -0.19 -6.73 4.03
N GLU A 68 -0.09 -6.66 5.35
CA GLU A 68 0.52 -5.53 6.04
C GLU A 68 1.90 -5.96 6.53
N MET A 69 2.94 -5.22 6.17
CA MET A 69 4.29 -5.40 6.69
C MET A 69 4.55 -4.37 7.79
N HIS A 70 4.94 -4.88 8.95
CA HIS A 70 5.27 -4.09 10.14
C HIS A 70 6.76 -3.77 10.23
N ASP A 71 7.60 -4.58 9.60
CA ASP A 71 9.04 -4.43 9.56
C ASP A 71 9.50 -4.02 8.15
N THR A 72 9.72 -2.72 7.96
CA THR A 72 10.19 -2.17 6.68
C THR A 72 11.70 -2.23 6.52
N ASP A 73 12.46 -2.43 7.60
CA ASP A 73 13.93 -2.51 7.53
C ASP A 73 14.38 -3.82 6.87
N HIS A 74 13.54 -4.86 7.00
CA HIS A 74 13.74 -6.15 6.35
C HIS A 74 12.91 -6.33 5.07
N LEU A 75 12.56 -5.25 4.37
CA LEU A 75 11.77 -5.29 3.12
C LEU A 75 12.33 -6.28 2.08
N HIS A 76 13.65 -6.41 2.03
CA HIS A 76 14.37 -7.33 1.14
C HIS A 76 14.04 -8.81 1.37
N LEU A 77 13.61 -9.19 2.59
CA LEU A 77 13.17 -10.55 2.90
C LEU A 77 11.80 -10.89 2.31
N PHE A 78 11.09 -9.89 1.76
CA PHE A 78 9.72 -10.01 1.27
C PHE A 78 9.55 -9.63 -0.20
N TRP A 79 10.65 -9.50 -0.97
CA TRP A 79 10.57 -9.14 -2.40
C TRP A 79 9.69 -10.08 -3.22
N ASP A 80 9.69 -11.39 -2.92
CA ASP A 80 8.78 -12.36 -3.53
C ASP A 80 7.31 -12.00 -3.31
N CYS A 81 6.97 -11.44 -2.14
CA CYS A 81 5.62 -10.97 -1.86
C CYS A 81 5.31 -9.72 -2.69
N ILE A 82 6.26 -8.78 -2.81
CA ILE A 82 6.09 -7.52 -3.54
C ILE A 82 5.83 -7.78 -5.02
N ALA A 83 6.56 -8.69 -5.66
CA ALA A 83 6.48 -8.97 -7.10
C ALA A 83 5.06 -9.37 -7.58
N GLY A 84 4.25 -9.99 -6.71
CA GLY A 84 2.88 -10.43 -7.03
C GLY A 84 1.77 -9.44 -6.67
N MET A 85 2.10 -8.21 -6.25
CA MET A 85 1.12 -7.22 -5.80
C MET A 85 0.52 -6.44 -6.96
N HIS A 86 -0.77 -6.15 -6.87
CA HIS A 86 -1.43 -5.22 -7.78
C HIS A 86 -1.26 -3.78 -7.30
N TYR A 87 -1.34 -3.58 -5.97
CA TYR A 87 -1.14 -2.29 -5.33
C TYR A 87 -0.14 -2.41 -4.19
N VAL A 88 0.74 -1.42 -4.08
CA VAL A 88 1.57 -1.22 -2.90
C VAL A 88 1.24 0.13 -2.29
N VAL A 89 0.75 0.12 -1.05
CA VAL A 89 0.37 1.30 -0.28
C VAL A 89 1.43 1.53 0.79
N TYR A 90 2.14 2.65 0.68
CA TYR A 90 3.25 3.00 1.55
C TYR A 90 2.80 4.13 2.50
N PHE A 91 2.65 3.80 3.78
CA PHE A 91 2.32 4.77 4.82
C PHE A 91 3.60 5.39 5.37
N ILE A 92 3.67 6.72 5.31
CA ILE A 92 4.76 7.53 5.83
C ILE A 92 4.23 8.24 7.07
N HIS A 93 4.68 7.82 8.25
CA HIS A 93 4.21 8.41 9.52
C HIS A 93 4.50 9.91 9.58
N SER A 94 5.74 10.30 9.29
CA SER A 94 6.15 11.69 9.20
C SER A 94 7.16 11.86 8.08
N LEU A 95 6.91 12.79 7.17
CA LEU A 95 7.83 13.18 6.11
C LEU A 95 8.55 14.47 6.54
N SER A 96 9.88 14.45 6.52
CA SER A 96 10.76 15.57 6.87
C SER A 96 11.97 15.61 5.93
N ASN A 97 12.72 16.71 5.93
CA ASN A 97 13.92 16.83 5.10
C ASN A 97 14.96 15.74 5.39
N GLU A 98 15.03 15.29 6.64
CA GLU A 98 15.96 14.27 7.10
C GLU A 98 15.66 12.89 6.49
N ASN A 99 14.39 12.60 6.18
CA ASN A 99 13.98 11.28 5.71
C ASN A 99 13.44 11.24 4.27
N ALA A 100 13.23 12.39 3.64
CA ALA A 100 12.69 12.51 2.28
C ALA A 100 13.45 11.64 1.25
N LEU A 101 14.79 11.70 1.28
CA LEU A 101 15.63 10.91 0.37
C LEU A 101 15.53 9.40 0.64
N ALA A 102 15.46 9.01 1.93
CA ALA A 102 15.30 7.61 2.31
C ALA A 102 13.96 7.06 1.83
N VAL A 103 12.87 7.82 2.00
CA VAL A 103 11.54 7.48 1.49
C VAL A 103 11.56 7.27 -0.03
N ILE A 104 12.16 8.19 -0.79
CA ILE A 104 12.30 8.04 -2.25
C ILE A 104 13.07 6.77 -2.60
N GLY A 105 14.19 6.51 -1.93
CA GLY A 105 15.01 5.31 -2.18
C GLY A 105 14.27 4.00 -1.92
N GLN A 106 13.48 3.94 -0.84
CA GLN A 106 12.69 2.75 -0.53
C GLN A 106 11.56 2.52 -1.54
N ILE A 107 10.84 3.57 -1.94
CA ILE A 107 9.75 3.44 -2.90
C ILE A 107 10.28 3.06 -4.29
N LYS A 108 11.43 3.62 -4.69
CA LYS A 108 12.12 3.19 -5.90
C LYS A 108 12.49 1.71 -5.84
N SER A 109 12.99 1.22 -4.70
CA SER A 109 13.33 -0.20 -4.53
C SER A 109 12.10 -1.11 -4.67
N VAL A 110 10.95 -0.70 -4.12
CA VAL A 110 9.67 -1.41 -4.32
C VAL A 110 9.29 -1.44 -5.81
N ARG A 111 9.43 -0.30 -6.50
CA ARG A 111 9.15 -0.19 -7.94
C ARG A 111 10.06 -1.07 -8.78
N ASP A 112 11.35 -1.13 -8.46
CA ASP A 112 12.32 -1.94 -9.18
C ASP A 112 11.99 -3.44 -9.07
N VAL A 113 11.42 -3.87 -7.92
CA VAL A 113 10.96 -5.25 -7.70
C VAL A 113 9.60 -5.53 -8.37
N ASN A 114 8.68 -4.55 -8.40
CA ASN A 114 7.37 -4.70 -9.03
C ASN A 114 7.02 -3.50 -9.92
N GLN A 115 7.37 -3.62 -11.19
CA GLN A 115 7.07 -2.63 -12.22
C GLN A 115 5.60 -2.63 -12.67
N GLY A 116 4.81 -3.64 -12.27
CA GLY A 116 3.39 -3.74 -12.60
C GLY A 116 2.46 -3.11 -11.56
N ALA A 117 2.93 -2.94 -10.32
CA ALA A 117 2.11 -2.42 -9.24
C ALA A 117 1.84 -0.92 -9.38
N SER A 118 0.60 -0.54 -9.07
CA SER A 118 0.23 0.84 -8.75
C SER A 118 0.70 1.19 -7.33
N LEU A 119 1.32 2.36 -7.18
CA LEU A 119 1.89 2.81 -5.90
C LEU A 119 1.00 3.90 -5.28
N LEU A 120 0.68 3.77 -4.00
CA LEU A 120 -0.01 4.80 -3.23
C LEU A 120 0.84 5.23 -2.04
N LEU A 121 1.24 6.49 -1.99
CA LEU A 121 1.94 7.07 -0.85
C LEU A 121 0.92 7.78 0.03
N VAL A 122 0.89 7.45 1.32
CA VAL A 122 0.04 8.11 2.31
C VAL A 122 0.92 8.81 3.32
N ILE A 123 1.03 10.13 3.21
CA ILE A 123 1.81 10.97 4.14
C ILE A 123 0.88 11.43 5.26
N MET A 124 1.13 10.94 6.47
CA MET A 124 0.29 11.26 7.63
C MET A 124 0.64 12.60 8.27
N GLN A 125 1.93 12.94 8.31
CA GLN A 125 2.43 14.23 8.82
C GLN A 125 3.51 14.75 7.89
N ASN A 126 3.21 15.76 7.09
CA ASN A 126 4.23 16.46 6.31
C ASN A 126 4.79 17.64 7.13
N LYS A 127 6.10 17.59 7.40
CA LYS A 127 6.88 18.60 8.15
C LYS A 127 7.92 19.29 7.26
N ILE A 128 7.85 19.07 5.94
CA ILE A 128 8.72 19.70 4.97
C ILE A 128 8.16 21.08 4.61
N GLU A 129 9.03 22.07 4.41
CA GLU A 129 8.60 23.38 3.92
C GLU A 129 8.06 23.28 2.49
N GLN A 130 7.16 24.19 2.09
CA GLN A 130 6.45 24.06 0.82
C GLN A 130 7.38 23.90 -0.41
N ASP A 131 8.46 24.69 -0.49
CA ASP A 131 9.40 24.63 -1.61
C ASP A 131 10.18 23.31 -1.66
N GLU A 132 10.59 22.81 -0.50
CA GLU A 132 11.26 21.52 -0.36
C GLU A 132 10.30 20.35 -0.64
N TYR A 133 9.02 20.51 -0.34
CA TYR A 133 8.01 19.50 -0.63
C TYR A 133 7.74 19.40 -2.13
N GLU A 134 7.75 20.51 -2.86
CA GLU A 134 7.72 20.50 -4.33
C GLU A 134 8.95 19.81 -4.92
N LEU A 135 10.13 20.02 -4.32
CA LEU A 135 11.36 19.32 -4.73
C LEU A 135 11.27 17.82 -4.46
N PHE A 136 10.70 17.42 -3.32
CA PHE A 136 10.42 16.02 -3.00
C PHE A 136 9.51 15.39 -4.07
N LYS A 137 8.39 16.03 -4.41
CA LYS A 137 7.46 15.51 -5.44
C LYS A 137 8.12 15.36 -6.81
N LYS A 138 8.91 16.35 -7.25
CA LYS A 138 9.67 16.28 -8.51
C LYS A 138 10.71 15.15 -8.49
N SER A 139 11.42 14.98 -7.38
CA SER A 139 12.42 13.93 -7.21
C SER A 139 11.78 12.54 -7.21
N LEU A 140 10.62 12.40 -6.57
CA LEU A 140 9.83 11.18 -6.58
C LEU A 140 9.31 10.88 -8.00
N GLN A 141 8.76 11.86 -8.70
CA GLN A 141 8.29 11.71 -10.08
C GLN A 141 9.39 11.20 -11.00
N LYS A 142 10.59 11.80 -10.90
CA LYS A 142 11.77 11.37 -11.66
C LYS A 142 12.19 9.94 -11.29
N SER A 143 12.10 9.57 -10.02
CA SER A 143 12.50 8.23 -9.54
C SER A 143 11.49 7.14 -9.94
N LEU A 144 10.24 7.52 -10.20
CA LEU A 144 9.13 6.64 -10.53
C LEU A 144 8.62 6.86 -11.97
N GLU A 145 9.50 7.29 -12.87
CA GLU A 145 9.14 7.51 -14.27
C GLU A 145 8.51 6.25 -14.90
N GLY A 146 7.36 6.42 -15.55
CA GLY A 146 6.58 5.32 -16.13
C GLY A 146 5.80 4.46 -15.12
N ALA A 147 5.81 4.81 -13.83
CA ALA A 147 4.98 4.16 -12.82
C ALA A 147 3.63 4.87 -12.63
N THR A 148 2.57 4.11 -12.41
CA THR A 148 1.31 4.65 -11.90
C THR A 148 1.45 4.87 -10.39
N TYR A 149 1.43 6.13 -9.94
CA TYR A 149 1.46 6.43 -8.51
C TYR A 149 0.58 7.62 -8.13
N LYS A 150 0.16 7.66 -6.86
CA LYS A 150 -0.57 8.79 -6.27
C LYS A 150 -0.03 9.09 -4.87
N ILE A 151 -0.05 10.37 -4.49
CA ILE A 151 0.30 10.83 -3.14
C ILE A 151 -0.99 11.35 -2.48
N ILE A 152 -1.29 10.85 -1.29
CA ILE A 152 -2.26 11.43 -0.38
C ILE A 152 -1.45 12.10 0.71
N ASP A 153 -1.49 13.42 0.74
CA ASP A 153 -0.84 14.21 1.77
C ASP A 153 -1.91 14.84 2.66
N ASN A 154 -1.89 14.49 3.94
CA ASN A 154 -2.89 14.91 4.90
C ASN A 154 -2.50 16.22 5.62
N THR A 155 -1.62 17.04 5.04
CA THR A 155 -1.48 18.44 5.48
C THR A 155 -2.68 19.27 5.05
N LEU A 156 -3.31 19.87 6.06
CA LEU A 156 -4.35 20.91 6.01
C LEU A 156 -5.80 20.42 5.97
N SER A 157 -6.39 20.37 7.17
CA SER A 157 -7.73 20.88 7.50
C SER A 157 -8.99 20.26 6.87
N THR A 158 -8.89 19.32 5.94
CA THR A 158 -10.05 18.51 5.50
C THR A 158 -9.90 17.08 5.97
N LEU A 159 -10.40 16.84 7.18
CA LEU A 159 -10.81 15.53 7.70
C LEU A 159 -12.05 14.99 6.93
N ASP A 160 -12.17 15.28 5.64
CA ASP A 160 -13.10 14.59 4.77
C ASP A 160 -12.46 13.25 4.42
N ARG A 161 -12.91 12.27 5.19
CA ARG A 161 -12.59 10.85 5.12
C ARG A 161 -12.03 10.42 3.76
N PRO A 162 -10.92 9.66 3.72
CA PRO A 162 -10.33 9.14 2.48
C PRO A 162 -11.22 8.16 1.71
N SER A 163 -12.50 7.99 2.06
CA SER A 163 -13.42 7.03 1.43
C SER A 163 -13.50 7.22 -0.07
N ASN A 164 -13.69 8.45 -0.56
CA ASN A 164 -13.86 8.70 -1.99
C ASN A 164 -12.55 8.45 -2.75
N VAL A 165 -11.40 8.79 -2.14
CA VAL A 165 -10.09 8.57 -2.74
C VAL A 165 -9.76 7.08 -2.84
N ILE A 166 -10.10 6.31 -1.80
CA ILE A 166 -9.89 4.87 -1.72
C ILE A 166 -10.83 4.13 -2.66
N ASP A 167 -12.11 4.51 -2.68
CA ASP A 167 -13.09 3.95 -3.59
C ASP A 167 -12.66 4.22 -5.03
N ASP A 168 -12.26 5.46 -5.39
CA ASP A 168 -11.74 5.78 -6.73
C ASP A 168 -10.45 5.01 -7.08
N LEU A 169 -9.54 4.85 -6.11
CA LEU A 169 -8.28 4.09 -6.27
C LEU A 169 -8.53 2.62 -6.59
N PHE A 170 -9.56 2.01 -6.00
CA PHE A 170 -9.89 0.60 -6.18
C PHE A 170 -11.04 0.35 -7.17
N HIS A 171 -11.75 1.39 -7.61
CA HIS A 171 -12.74 1.33 -8.71
C HIS A 171 -12.08 1.29 -10.09
N GLY A 172 -10.88 1.87 -10.25
CA GLY A 172 -10.09 1.80 -11.50
C GLY A 172 -9.51 0.41 -11.80
N VAL A 173 -9.61 -0.52 -10.85
CA VAL A 173 -9.32 -1.93 -11.11
C VAL A 173 -10.56 -2.47 -11.81
N MET A 174 -10.45 -2.69 -13.11
CA MET A 174 -11.31 -3.60 -13.84
C MET A 174 -11.35 -4.91 -13.03
N TRP A 175 -12.39 -5.09 -12.21
CA TRP A 175 -12.79 -6.37 -11.63
C TRP A 175 -13.34 -7.26 -12.75
N GLU A 176 -12.75 -7.18 -13.94
CA GLU A 176 -13.00 -8.04 -15.08
C GLU A 176 -12.57 -9.42 -14.64
N THR A 177 -13.52 -10.08 -13.99
CA THR A 177 -13.82 -11.47 -14.23
C THR A 177 -13.59 -11.71 -15.71
N ASN A 178 -12.47 -12.37 -16.05
CA ASN A 178 -12.51 -13.19 -17.24
C ASN A 178 -13.76 -14.08 -17.05
N PRO A 179 -14.73 -14.03 -17.97
CA PRO A 179 -15.82 -14.99 -17.94
C PRO A 179 -15.16 -16.36 -17.93
N VAL A 180 -15.48 -17.13 -16.88
CA VAL A 180 -15.11 -18.54 -16.84
C VAL A 180 -15.99 -19.19 -17.91
N ASP A 181 -15.37 -19.58 -19.02
CA ASP A 181 -15.96 -20.54 -19.96
C ASP A 181 -16.30 -21.85 -19.24
#